data_AF-A0A3B0KDF2-F1
#
_entry.id   AF-A0A3B0KDF2-F1
#
_cell.length_a   1.000
_cell.length_b   1.000
_cell.length_c   1.000
_cell.angle_alpha   90.00
_cell.angle_beta   90.00
_cell.angle_gamma   90.00
#
_symmetry.space_group_name_H-M   'P 1'
#
loop_
_entity.id
_entity.type
_entity.pdbx_description
1 polymer ?
#
loop_
_entity_poly.entity_id
_entity_poly.type
_entity_poly.pdbx_seq_one_letter_code
_entity_poly.pdbx_strand_id
1 'polypeptide(L)'
;MGSGINMNIGDAPAAPALTISAEHIAQKSAPSWVEWVERNSKPLVRKRHQEERKLTKWQKKGPMKQKDWKKFFHWAEKRAMPQERKFKEEEQQQQLFHQASGRAAGSLDVYDQADKLEELARPRIVNKKHQFHDNEPTYSPVIVLGQPPHRDKGRPFQPPYVPCCFQHDDVEANFWSQLRFPIRKEALRTSATPRIISLAKPRTLPVHPHCPIPPRSLDPLDVPPPKRKKFTAQGWRLHQIRLIYLSKPMNRGHYEYFYL
;
A
#
# COMPACT_ATOMS: atom_id res chain seq x y z
N MET A 1 -5.42 33.55 -80.13
CA MET A 1 -4.14 33.54 -79.38
C MET A 1 -4.46 33.39 -77.91
N GLY A 2 -4.01 32.30 -77.31
CA GLY A 2 -4.35 31.89 -75.94
C GLY A 2 -3.66 30.56 -75.67
N SER A 3 -2.35 30.64 -75.49
CA SER A 3 -1.48 29.54 -75.05
C SER A 3 -1.76 29.24 -73.58
N GLY A 4 -1.78 27.97 -73.18
CA GLY A 4 -2.08 27.57 -71.81
C GLY A 4 -1.94 26.08 -71.49
N ILE A 5 -0.87 25.46 -71.99
CA ILE A 5 -0.07 24.41 -71.33
C ILE A 5 -0.84 23.37 -70.48
N ASN A 6 -1.10 22.20 -71.09
CA ASN A 6 -1.29 20.94 -70.38
C ASN A 6 0.05 20.56 -69.73
N MET A 7 0.17 20.67 -68.40
CA MET A 7 1.25 20.01 -67.65
C MET A 7 0.76 18.65 -67.18
N ASN A 8 1.36 17.63 -67.79
CA ASN A 8 1.36 16.25 -67.31
C ASN A 8 1.73 16.23 -65.82
N ILE A 9 0.81 15.68 -65.02
CA ILE A 9 1.08 15.27 -63.65
C ILE A 9 2.06 14.11 -63.76
N GLY A 10 3.31 14.38 -63.37
CA GLY A 10 4.39 13.43 -63.43
C GLY A 10 4.07 12.15 -62.69
N ASP A 11 4.29 11.04 -63.40
CA ASP A 11 4.60 9.75 -62.82
C ASP A 11 5.80 9.91 -61.87
N ALA A 12 5.51 9.97 -60.58
CA ALA A 12 6.53 9.81 -59.57
C ALA A 12 6.99 8.34 -59.63
N PRO A 13 8.29 8.04 -59.85
CA PRO A 13 8.77 6.68 -59.70
C PRO A 13 8.52 6.27 -58.25
N ALA A 14 7.71 5.23 -58.07
CA ALA A 14 7.50 4.58 -56.80
C ALA A 14 8.88 4.26 -56.19
N ALA A 15 9.13 4.78 -54.99
CA ALA A 15 10.32 4.44 -54.24
C ALA A 15 10.45 2.90 -54.19
N PRO A 16 11.62 2.32 -54.51
CA PRO A 16 11.80 0.89 -54.37
C PRO A 16 11.58 0.57 -52.90
N ALA A 17 10.49 -0.13 -52.60
CA ALA A 17 10.31 -0.77 -51.32
C ALA A 17 11.49 -1.74 -51.16
N LEU A 18 12.47 -1.35 -50.33
CA LEU A 18 13.50 -2.25 -49.84
C LEU A 18 12.80 -3.29 -48.96
N THR A 19 12.18 -4.27 -49.60
CA THR A 19 11.86 -5.56 -48.99
C THR A 19 13.20 -6.17 -48.65
N ILE A 20 13.63 -6.00 -47.40
CA ILE A 20 14.73 -6.77 -46.83
C ILE A 20 14.27 -8.22 -46.93
N SER A 21 14.81 -8.94 -47.91
CA SER A 21 14.58 -10.36 -48.12
C SER A 21 14.92 -11.09 -46.81
N ALA A 22 14.00 -11.94 -46.36
CA ALA A 22 14.10 -12.68 -45.10
C ALA A 22 15.36 -13.57 -45.02
N GLU A 23 16.03 -13.79 -46.15
CA GLU A 23 17.26 -14.57 -46.30
C GLU A 23 18.49 -13.88 -45.66
N HIS A 24 18.49 -12.56 -45.46
CA HIS A 24 19.58 -11.87 -44.74
C HIS A 24 19.48 -11.92 -43.21
N ILE A 25 18.42 -12.51 -42.66
CA ILE A 25 18.24 -12.63 -41.20
C ILE A 25 19.01 -13.86 -40.64
N ALA A 26 19.40 -14.80 -41.49
CA ALA A 26 20.08 -16.02 -41.11
C ALA A 26 21.58 -15.97 -41.47
N GLN A 27 22.40 -15.63 -40.47
CA GLN A 27 23.83 -15.95 -40.26
C GLN A 27 24.57 -14.75 -39.66
N LYS A 28 24.21 -14.36 -38.43
CA LYS A 28 25.14 -13.60 -37.60
C LYS A 28 26.16 -14.59 -37.07
N SER A 29 27.43 -14.44 -37.45
CA SER A 29 28.53 -15.19 -36.85
C SER A 29 28.48 -15.02 -35.32
N ALA A 30 28.84 -16.08 -34.60
CA ALA A 30 28.90 -16.00 -33.14
C ALA A 30 29.86 -14.85 -32.76
N PRO A 31 29.43 -13.92 -31.89
CA PRO A 31 30.26 -12.78 -31.55
C PRO A 31 31.55 -13.27 -30.89
N SER A 32 32.66 -12.58 -31.20
CA SER A 32 33.92 -12.80 -30.49
C SER A 32 33.70 -12.59 -28.98
N TRP A 33 34.43 -13.33 -28.15
CA TRP A 33 34.31 -13.24 -26.68
C TRP A 33 34.46 -11.79 -26.19
N VAL A 34 35.37 -11.01 -26.79
CA VAL A 34 35.59 -9.60 -26.44
C VAL A 34 34.34 -8.76 -26.76
N GLU A 35 33.73 -8.95 -27.93
CA GLU A 35 32.50 -8.24 -28.31
C GLU A 35 31.31 -8.64 -27.44
N TRP A 36 31.28 -9.89 -26.96
CA TRP A 36 30.28 -10.35 -26.02
C TRP A 36 30.43 -9.66 -24.66
N VAL A 37 31.65 -9.55 -24.14
CA VAL A 37 31.94 -8.85 -22.88
C VAL A 37 31.59 -7.37 -23.00
N GLU A 38 32.00 -6.70 -24.07
CA GLU A 38 31.67 -5.28 -24.27
C GLU A 38 30.16 -5.03 -24.37
N ARG A 39 29.42 -5.92 -25.04
CA ARG A 39 27.96 -5.81 -25.17
C ARG A 39 27.25 -5.97 -23.83
N ASN A 40 27.70 -6.88 -22.97
CA ASN A 40 27.09 -7.14 -21.66
C ASN A 40 27.59 -6.19 -20.56
N SER A 41 28.76 -5.56 -20.74
CA SER A 41 29.31 -4.58 -19.79
C SER A 41 28.52 -3.26 -19.74
N LYS A 42 27.78 -2.94 -20.80
CA LYS A 42 26.99 -1.71 -20.90
C LYS A 42 25.58 -1.95 -20.34
N PRO A 43 25.06 -1.07 -19.46
CA PRO A 43 23.72 -1.21 -18.93
C PRO A 43 22.68 -1.12 -20.07
N LEU A 44 21.68 -1.99 -20.02
CA LEU A 44 20.63 -2.07 -21.05
C LEU A 44 19.79 -0.79 -21.08
N VAL A 45 20.07 0.12 -22.01
CA VAL A 45 19.29 1.36 -22.20
C VAL A 45 17.98 1.02 -22.91
N ARG A 46 16.91 0.86 -22.13
CA ARG A 46 15.55 0.67 -22.69
C ARG A 46 15.12 1.95 -23.41
N LYS A 47 15.07 1.93 -24.74
CA LYS A 47 14.46 2.99 -25.54
C LYS A 47 12.95 2.98 -25.27
N ARG A 48 12.45 3.97 -24.52
CA ARG A 48 11.02 4.19 -24.38
C ARG A 48 10.54 4.88 -25.66
N HIS A 49 9.65 4.25 -26.40
CA HIS A 49 8.97 4.91 -27.50
C HIS A 49 8.12 6.05 -26.92
N GLN A 50 8.50 7.29 -27.22
CA GLN A 50 7.67 8.45 -26.92
C GLN A 50 6.59 8.53 -27.99
N GLU A 51 5.33 8.45 -27.59
CA GLU A 51 4.21 8.71 -28.51
C GLU A 51 4.21 10.18 -28.92
N GLU A 52 4.07 10.44 -30.22
CA GLU A 52 3.94 11.81 -30.72
C GLU A 52 2.69 12.46 -30.12
N ARG A 53 2.88 13.59 -29.42
CA ARG A 53 1.79 14.32 -28.78
C ARG A 53 0.87 14.91 -29.84
N LYS A 54 -0.28 14.27 -30.07
CA LYS A 54 -1.37 14.84 -30.89
C LYS A 54 -1.91 16.09 -30.19
N LEU A 55 -1.53 17.26 -30.72
CA LEU A 55 -2.04 18.54 -30.23
C LEU A 55 -3.57 18.55 -30.31
N THR A 56 -4.21 18.93 -29.22
CA THR A 56 -5.66 19.15 -29.22
C THR A 56 -5.99 20.27 -30.20
N LYS A 57 -7.22 20.29 -30.72
CA LYS A 57 -7.63 21.27 -31.74
C LYS A 57 -7.40 22.72 -31.30
N TRP A 58 -7.43 22.98 -29.98
CA TRP A 58 -7.21 24.26 -29.31
C TRP A 58 -5.74 24.68 -29.18
N GLN A 59 -4.82 23.73 -29.33
CA GLN A 59 -3.37 23.97 -29.25
C GLN A 59 -2.76 24.22 -30.64
N LYS A 60 -3.56 24.15 -31.70
CA LYS A 60 -3.12 24.49 -33.06
C LYS A 60 -3.02 26.00 -33.18
N LYS A 61 -1.89 26.49 -33.69
CA LYS A 61 -1.68 27.92 -33.95
C LYS A 61 -2.63 28.39 -35.06
N GLY A 62 -3.32 29.51 -34.83
CA GLY A 62 -4.16 30.19 -35.81
C GLY A 62 -5.66 30.19 -35.51
N PRO A 63 -6.44 31.04 -36.20
CA PRO A 63 -7.88 31.11 -36.01
C PRO A 63 -8.55 29.80 -36.46
N MET A 64 -9.52 29.33 -35.67
CA MET A 64 -10.26 28.12 -35.98
C MET A 64 -11.10 28.27 -37.26
N LYS A 65 -11.16 27.21 -38.07
CA LYS A 65 -12.05 27.15 -39.24
C LYS A 65 -13.50 27.13 -38.78
N GLN A 66 -14.43 27.66 -39.59
CA GLN A 66 -15.87 27.71 -39.25
C GLN A 66 -16.47 26.34 -38.89
N LYS A 67 -16.02 25.25 -39.53
CA LYS A 67 -16.45 23.88 -39.20
C LYS A 67 -16.00 23.44 -37.80
N ASP A 68 -14.83 23.91 -37.35
CA ASP A 68 -14.34 23.64 -36.01
C ASP A 68 -15.08 24.48 -34.98
N TRP A 69 -15.49 25.71 -35.33
CA TRP A 69 -16.36 26.55 -34.48
C TRP A 69 -17.73 25.93 -34.23
N LYS A 70 -18.37 25.34 -35.24
CA LYS A 70 -19.65 24.63 -35.04
C LYS A 70 -19.50 23.44 -34.09
N LYS A 71 -18.40 22.68 -34.22
CA LYS A 71 -18.07 21.57 -33.31
C LYS A 71 -17.73 22.06 -31.91
N PHE A 72 -17.08 23.22 -31.79
CA PHE A 72 -16.83 23.86 -30.51
C PHE A 72 -18.12 24.23 -29.80
N PHE A 73 -19.03 24.89 -30.51
CA PHE A 73 -20.30 25.33 -29.93
C PHE A 73 -21.09 24.14 -29.36
N HIS A 74 -21.20 23.05 -30.11
CA HIS A 74 -21.83 21.81 -29.65
C HIS A 74 -21.10 21.16 -28.46
N TRP A 75 -19.77 21.29 -28.40
CA TRP A 75 -18.98 20.78 -27.28
C TRP A 75 -19.17 21.64 -26.02
N ALA A 76 -19.16 22.97 -26.17
CA ALA A 76 -19.34 23.92 -25.09
C ALA A 76 -20.75 23.83 -24.52
N GLU A 77 -21.78 23.74 -25.36
CA GLU A 77 -23.17 23.54 -24.92
C GLU A 77 -23.32 22.29 -24.03
N LYS A 78 -22.59 21.21 -24.35
CA LYS A 78 -22.65 19.95 -23.59
C LYS A 78 -21.72 19.89 -22.38
N ARG A 79 -20.58 20.59 -22.38
CA ARG A 79 -19.52 20.44 -21.36
C ARG A 79 -19.17 21.71 -20.59
N ALA A 80 -19.56 22.88 -21.07
CA ALA A 80 -19.35 24.16 -20.39
C ALA A 80 -20.48 24.49 -19.40
N MET A 81 -21.61 23.77 -19.47
CA MET A 81 -22.60 23.77 -18.39
C MET A 81 -21.91 23.30 -17.09
N PRO A 82 -22.01 24.06 -15.98
CA PRO A 82 -21.52 23.61 -14.68
C PRO A 82 -22.12 22.25 -14.35
N GLN A 83 -21.31 21.21 -14.47
CA GLN A 83 -21.77 19.87 -14.20
C GLN A 83 -22.01 19.78 -12.70
N GLU A 84 -23.27 19.64 -12.29
CA GLU A 84 -23.64 19.46 -10.89
C GLU A 84 -22.82 18.30 -10.36
N ARG A 85 -21.85 18.63 -9.49
CA ARG A 85 -21.02 17.63 -8.83
C ARG A 85 -21.94 16.90 -7.88
N LYS A 86 -22.53 15.79 -8.36
CA LYS A 86 -23.03 14.76 -7.45
C LYS A 86 -21.81 14.30 -6.67
N PHE A 87 -21.68 14.78 -5.43
CA PHE A 87 -20.67 14.31 -4.50
C PHE A 87 -20.87 12.80 -4.38
N LYS A 88 -20.05 12.03 -5.09
CA LYS A 88 -19.92 10.59 -4.93
C LYS A 88 -19.17 10.32 -3.62
N GLU A 89 -19.69 10.82 -2.51
CA GLU A 89 -19.16 10.48 -1.19
C GLU A 89 -19.28 8.98 -0.96
N GLU A 90 -20.35 8.36 -1.48
CA GLU A 90 -20.60 6.93 -1.34
C GLU A 90 -19.61 6.06 -2.13
N GLU A 91 -19.26 6.40 -3.37
CA GLU A 91 -18.31 5.57 -4.14
C GLU A 91 -16.86 5.75 -3.68
N GLN A 92 -16.45 6.94 -3.24
CA GLN A 92 -15.11 7.14 -2.68
C GLN A 92 -14.98 6.48 -1.30
N GLN A 93 -16.01 6.57 -0.45
CA GLN A 93 -16.04 5.83 0.81
C GLN A 93 -16.06 4.32 0.56
N GLN A 94 -16.88 3.81 -0.36
CA GLN A 94 -16.90 2.38 -0.70
C GLN A 94 -15.58 1.91 -1.32
N GLN A 95 -14.94 2.68 -2.20
CA GLN A 95 -13.63 2.30 -2.76
C GLN A 95 -12.50 2.36 -1.73
N LEU A 96 -12.53 3.31 -0.79
CA LEU A 96 -11.60 3.34 0.34
C LEU A 96 -11.85 2.19 1.32
N PHE A 97 -13.11 1.83 1.59
CA PHE A 97 -13.47 0.65 2.39
C PHE A 97 -13.09 -0.67 1.71
N HIS A 98 -13.24 -0.77 0.38
CA HIS A 98 -12.87 -1.96 -0.39
C HIS A 98 -11.35 -2.11 -0.57
N GLN A 99 -10.58 -1.02 -0.60
CA GLN A 99 -9.11 -1.08 -0.66
C GLN A 99 -8.45 -1.18 0.73
N ALA A 100 -9.09 -0.69 1.79
CA ALA A 100 -8.66 -0.88 3.19
C ALA A 100 -9.10 -2.23 3.78
N SER A 101 -10.02 -2.93 3.10
CA SER A 101 -10.33 -4.33 3.37
C SER A 101 -9.19 -5.22 2.85
N GLY A 102 -8.06 -5.19 3.54
CA GLY A 102 -7.27 -6.40 3.67
C GLY A 102 -8.25 -7.43 4.23
N ARG A 103 -8.66 -8.37 3.37
CA ARG A 103 -9.67 -9.42 3.63
C ARG A 103 -9.75 -9.64 5.12
N ALA A 104 -10.86 -9.23 5.75
CA ALA A 104 -11.09 -9.55 7.14
C ALA A 104 -10.87 -11.05 7.24
N ALA A 105 -9.75 -11.44 7.85
CA ALA A 105 -9.50 -12.83 8.14
C ALA A 105 -10.67 -13.19 9.04
N GLY A 106 -11.67 -13.89 8.49
CA GLY A 106 -12.73 -14.45 9.30
C GLY A 106 -12.02 -15.13 10.45
N SER A 107 -12.42 -14.82 11.68
CA SER A 107 -11.90 -15.51 12.85
C SER A 107 -12.05 -16.99 12.57
N LEU A 108 -10.94 -17.68 12.29
CA LEU A 108 -10.98 -19.11 12.02
C LEU A 108 -11.62 -19.75 13.24
N ASP A 109 -12.66 -20.55 13.00
CA ASP A 109 -13.33 -21.29 14.04
C ASP A 109 -12.29 -22.09 14.83
N VAL A 110 -12.48 -22.22 16.14
CA VAL A 110 -11.46 -22.81 17.04
C VAL A 110 -11.12 -24.24 16.61
N TYR A 111 -12.10 -24.95 16.04
CA TYR A 111 -11.93 -26.28 15.45
C TYR A 111 -11.10 -26.25 14.15
N ASP A 112 -11.35 -25.29 13.25
CA ASP A 112 -10.57 -25.11 12.01
C ASP A 112 -9.09 -24.77 12.27
N GLN A 113 -8.78 -24.12 13.41
CA GLN A 113 -7.41 -23.83 13.81
C GLN A 113 -6.68 -25.08 14.31
N ALA A 114 -7.37 -25.93 15.09
CA ALA A 114 -6.80 -27.17 15.60
C ALA A 114 -6.45 -28.14 14.45
N ASP A 115 -7.35 -28.31 13.49
CA ASP A 115 -7.14 -29.20 12.34
C ASP A 115 -5.99 -28.71 11.45
N LYS A 116 -5.88 -27.39 11.23
CA LYS A 116 -4.74 -26.79 10.49
C LYS A 116 -3.42 -26.94 11.22
N LEU A 117 -3.41 -26.85 12.55
CA LEU A 117 -2.20 -27.09 13.33
C LEU A 117 -1.74 -28.55 13.21
N GLU A 118 -2.69 -29.50 13.19
CA GLU A 118 -2.37 -30.91 12.96
C GLU A 118 -1.83 -31.15 11.54
N GLU A 119 -2.41 -30.50 10.52
CA GLU A 119 -1.90 -30.54 9.14
C GLU A 119 -0.48 -29.96 9.02
N LEU A 120 -0.20 -28.85 9.70
CA LEU A 120 1.12 -28.21 9.70
C LEU A 120 2.17 -29.01 10.49
N ALA A 121 1.74 -29.78 11.49
CA ALA A 121 2.61 -30.65 12.27
C ALA A 121 3.04 -31.90 11.50
N ARG A 122 2.33 -32.27 10.42
CA ARG A 122 2.72 -33.40 9.57
C ARG A 122 3.99 -33.02 8.79
N PRO A 123 5.07 -33.82 8.88
CA PRO A 123 6.29 -33.53 8.17
C PRO A 123 6.02 -33.53 6.67
N ARG A 124 6.37 -32.43 6.00
CA ARG A 124 6.19 -32.30 4.55
C ARG A 124 7.10 -33.31 3.85
N ILE A 125 6.53 -34.19 3.05
CA ILE A 125 7.30 -35.18 2.27
C ILE A 125 8.18 -34.41 1.27
N VAL A 126 9.47 -34.34 1.55
CA VAL A 126 10.45 -33.65 0.71
C VAL A 126 10.81 -34.56 -0.46
N ASN A 127 10.42 -34.17 -1.68
CA ASN A 127 10.88 -34.86 -2.89
C ASN A 127 12.39 -34.73 -3.04
N LYS A 128 13.08 -35.74 -3.57
CA LYS A 128 14.55 -35.75 -3.80
C LYS A 128 15.06 -34.52 -4.60
N LYS A 129 14.20 -33.81 -5.34
CA LYS A 129 14.52 -32.56 -6.05
C LYS A 129 14.66 -31.32 -5.14
N HIS A 130 14.13 -31.37 -3.91
CA HIS A 130 14.13 -30.27 -2.94
C HIS A 130 15.02 -30.61 -1.72
N GLN A 131 16.16 -31.27 -1.94
CA GLN A 131 17.18 -31.34 -0.89
C GLN A 131 17.85 -29.97 -0.82
N PHE A 132 17.63 -29.24 0.27
CA PHE A 132 18.39 -28.03 0.57
C PHE A 132 19.85 -28.44 0.78
N HIS A 133 20.74 -28.01 -0.11
CA HIS A 133 22.16 -28.03 0.18
C HIS A 133 22.45 -26.82 1.05
N ASP A 134 22.73 -27.06 2.33
CA ASP A 134 23.25 -26.03 3.24
C ASP A 134 24.69 -25.71 2.81
N ASN A 135 24.81 -24.91 1.75
CA ASN A 135 26.08 -24.31 1.40
C ASN A 135 26.39 -23.28 2.48
N GLU A 136 27.52 -23.42 3.17
CA GLU A 136 28.02 -22.37 4.05
C GLU A 136 28.05 -21.05 3.27
N PRO A 137 27.39 -19.99 3.76
CA PRO A 137 27.38 -18.72 3.06
C PRO A 137 28.82 -18.23 2.95
N THR A 138 29.27 -17.99 1.71
CA THR A 138 30.63 -17.49 1.39
C THR A 138 30.99 -16.20 2.15
N TYR A 139 29.99 -15.49 2.69
CA TYR A 139 30.17 -14.33 3.54
C TYR A 139 29.05 -14.25 4.58
N SER A 140 29.36 -14.61 5.82
CA SER A 140 28.53 -14.30 7.00
C SER A 140 29.24 -13.18 7.76
N PRO A 141 28.81 -11.90 7.63
CA PRO A 141 29.40 -10.85 8.43
C PRO A 141 29.05 -11.13 9.89
N VAL A 142 30.07 -11.46 10.67
CA VAL A 142 29.96 -11.60 12.12
C VAL A 142 29.52 -10.25 12.67
N ILE A 143 28.24 -10.10 12.99
CA ILE A 143 27.75 -8.97 13.79
C ILE A 143 28.21 -9.25 15.21
N VAL A 144 29.46 -8.87 15.52
CA VAL A 144 29.97 -8.91 16.89
C VAL A 144 29.17 -7.87 17.68
N LEU A 145 28.33 -8.32 18.60
CA LEU A 145 27.63 -7.45 19.55
C LEU A 145 28.68 -6.57 20.26
N GLY A 146 28.64 -5.27 20.00
CA GLY A 146 29.55 -4.28 20.59
C GLY A 146 30.62 -3.72 19.65
N GLN A 147 30.86 -4.31 18.46
CA GLN A 147 31.67 -3.62 17.45
C GLN A 147 30.81 -2.63 16.65
N PRO A 148 31.31 -1.41 16.40
CA PRO A 148 30.61 -0.45 15.56
C PRO A 148 30.46 -1.03 14.15
N PRO A 149 29.32 -0.78 13.48
CA PRO A 149 29.06 -1.32 12.15
C PRO A 149 30.18 -0.97 11.18
N HIS A 150 30.75 -1.99 10.54
CA HIS A 150 31.84 -1.83 9.58
C HIS A 150 31.36 -1.03 8.36
N ARG A 151 32.20 -0.10 7.86
CA ARG A 151 31.88 0.70 6.67
C ARG A 151 31.84 -0.20 5.43
N ASP A 152 30.66 -0.37 4.85
CA ASP A 152 30.48 -1.06 3.57
C ASP A 152 31.07 -0.24 2.42
N LYS A 153 32.07 -0.82 1.73
CA LYS A 153 32.81 -0.19 0.62
C LYS A 153 31.94 0.12 -0.63
N GLY A 154 30.67 -0.29 -0.64
CA GLY A 154 29.74 -0.14 -1.77
C GLY A 154 28.64 0.91 -1.60
N ARG A 155 28.57 1.65 -0.48
CA ARG A 155 27.54 2.69 -0.32
C ARG A 155 27.85 3.85 -1.28
N PRO A 156 26.93 4.27 -2.16
CA PRO A 156 27.19 5.31 -3.18
C PRO A 156 27.39 6.73 -2.62
N PHE A 157 27.49 6.87 -1.30
CA PHE A 157 27.58 8.15 -0.61
C PHE A 157 28.61 8.06 0.51
N GLN A 158 29.62 8.92 0.46
CA GLN A 158 30.55 9.10 1.57
C GLN A 158 29.80 9.73 2.75
N PRO A 159 29.69 9.04 3.91
CA PRO A 159 29.01 9.61 5.05
C PRO A 159 29.76 10.87 5.53
N PRO A 160 29.03 11.89 6.02
CA PRO A 160 29.65 13.08 6.57
C PRO A 160 30.57 12.71 7.74
N TYR A 161 31.66 13.47 7.91
CA TYR A 161 32.54 13.32 9.06
C TYR A 161 31.83 13.90 10.30
N VAL A 162 31.51 13.03 11.26
CA VAL A 162 30.91 13.40 12.54
C VAL A 162 32.02 13.40 13.59
N PRO A 163 32.25 14.50 14.32
CA PRO A 163 33.19 14.53 15.44
C PRO A 163 32.83 13.48 16.49
N CYS A 164 33.83 12.95 17.20
CA CYS A 164 33.60 11.96 18.27
C CYS A 164 32.78 12.55 19.44
N CYS A 165 32.91 13.85 19.68
CA CYS A 165 32.23 14.57 20.75
C CYS A 165 32.10 16.05 20.37
N PHE A 166 30.97 16.65 20.73
CA PHE A 166 30.72 18.08 20.57
C PHE A 166 31.07 18.83 21.86
N GLN A 167 31.53 20.07 21.73
CA GLN A 167 31.87 20.90 22.90
C GLN A 167 30.62 21.35 23.67
N HIS A 168 29.52 21.63 22.95
CA HIS A 168 28.24 22.09 23.50
C HIS A 168 27.08 21.52 22.68
N ASP A 169 25.91 21.35 23.32
CA ASP A 169 24.67 20.87 22.68
C ASP A 169 24.24 21.77 21.51
N ASP A 170 24.50 23.07 21.59
CA ASP A 170 24.20 24.03 20.51
C ASP A 170 25.04 23.75 19.24
N VAL A 171 26.29 23.31 19.42
CA VAL A 171 27.19 22.96 18.31
C VAL A 171 26.75 21.64 17.69
N GLU A 172 26.33 20.69 18.52
CA GLU A 172 25.73 19.43 18.06
C GLU A 172 24.44 19.67 17.27
N ALA A 173 23.51 20.45 17.82
CA ALA A 173 22.24 20.77 17.18
C ALA A 173 22.46 21.48 15.83
N ASN A 174 23.38 22.45 15.77
CA ASN A 174 23.76 23.12 14.53
C ASN A 174 24.37 22.14 13.52
N PHE A 175 25.28 21.27 13.94
CA PHE A 175 25.89 20.26 13.08
C PHE A 175 24.83 19.33 12.45
N TRP A 176 23.91 18.79 13.26
CA TRP A 176 22.84 17.93 12.76
C TRP A 176 21.84 18.69 11.88
N SER A 177 21.60 19.97 12.14
CA SER A 177 20.72 20.80 11.30
C SER A 177 21.27 21.05 9.89
N GLN A 178 22.61 21.13 9.76
CA GLN A 178 23.31 21.36 8.50
C GLN A 178 23.40 20.09 7.65
N LEU A 179 23.36 18.91 8.29
CA LEU A 179 23.30 17.61 7.63
C LEU A 179 21.93 17.36 6.98
N ARG A 180 21.66 18.08 5.89
CA ARG A 180 20.53 17.81 5.01
C ARG A 180 20.95 16.88 3.89
N PHE A 181 20.50 15.63 3.97
CA PHE A 181 20.56 14.75 2.81
C PHE A 181 19.63 15.31 1.72
N PRO A 182 20.05 15.40 0.45
CA PRO A 182 19.15 15.76 -0.62
C PRO A 182 18.03 14.72 -0.69
N ILE A 183 16.85 15.10 -0.18
CA ILE A 183 15.68 14.23 -0.19
C ILE A 183 15.30 14.03 -1.65
N ARG A 184 15.30 12.79 -2.11
CA ARG A 184 14.82 12.47 -3.47
C ARG A 184 13.37 12.96 -3.57
N LYS A 185 13.02 13.63 -4.67
CA LYS A 185 11.64 14.10 -4.92
C LYS A 185 10.61 12.96 -4.85
N GLU A 186 11.05 11.72 -5.10
CA GLU A 186 10.25 10.50 -4.95
C GLU A 186 9.91 10.21 -3.48
N ALA A 187 10.85 10.39 -2.55
CA ALA A 187 10.63 10.18 -1.12
C ALA A 187 9.64 11.19 -0.52
N LEU A 188 9.52 12.38 -1.11
CA LEU A 188 8.46 13.34 -0.74
C LEU A 188 7.06 12.86 -1.13
N ARG A 189 6.95 11.89 -2.06
CA ARG A 189 5.69 11.33 -2.54
C ARG A 189 5.39 9.94 -1.96
N THR A 190 6.34 9.31 -1.28
CA THR A 190 6.13 7.98 -0.70
C THR A 190 5.28 8.09 0.56
N SER A 191 4.09 7.49 0.55
CA SER A 191 3.33 7.21 1.76
C SER A 191 3.85 5.92 2.41
N ALA A 192 3.74 5.83 3.74
CA ALA A 192 4.08 4.61 4.46
C ALA A 192 3.19 3.45 4.00
N THR A 193 3.76 2.26 3.80
CA THR A 193 2.98 1.08 3.46
C THR A 193 2.09 0.68 4.65
N PRO A 194 0.93 0.05 4.42
CA PRO A 194 0.03 -0.38 5.49
C PRO A 194 0.70 -1.31 6.50
N ARG A 195 1.72 -2.08 6.08
CA ARG A 195 2.55 -2.92 6.96
C ARG A 195 3.44 -2.11 7.89
N ILE A 196 4.04 -1.01 7.40
CA ILE A 196 4.82 -0.11 8.25
C ILE A 196 3.90 0.57 9.26
N ILE A 197 2.71 0.98 8.82
CA ILE A 197 1.69 1.58 9.69
C ILE A 197 1.25 0.57 10.76
N SER A 198 1.05 -0.71 10.41
CA SER A 198 0.65 -1.73 11.39
C SER A 198 1.77 -2.05 12.38
N LEU A 199 3.02 -2.09 11.95
CA LEU A 199 4.18 -2.28 12.81
C LEU A 199 4.45 -1.08 13.74
N ALA A 200 4.14 0.13 13.28
CA ALA A 200 4.29 1.35 14.07
C ALA A 200 3.20 1.52 15.13
N LYS A 201 2.07 0.80 15.04
CA LYS A 201 1.06 0.81 16.10
C LYS A 201 1.67 0.24 17.38
N PRO A 202 1.44 0.88 18.54
CA PRO A 202 1.93 0.36 19.80
C PRO A 202 1.38 -1.05 20.01
N ARG A 203 2.27 -2.00 20.35
CA ARG A 203 1.86 -3.36 20.72
C ARG A 203 1.02 -3.27 21.99
N THR A 204 -0.26 -3.65 21.89
CA THR A 204 -1.11 -3.85 23.07
C THR A 204 -0.64 -5.10 23.80
N LEU A 205 0.13 -4.93 24.88
CA LEU A 205 0.46 -5.99 25.82
C LEU A 205 -0.70 -6.12 26.83
N PRO A 206 -1.09 -7.34 27.28
CA PRO A 206 -0.51 -8.64 26.97
C PRO A 206 -1.16 -9.33 25.75
N VAL A 207 -0.34 -10.09 25.00
CA VAL A 207 -0.64 -10.79 23.74
C VAL A 207 -1.43 -12.09 24.02
N HIS A 208 -2.54 -12.02 24.75
CA HIS A 208 -3.21 -13.14 25.41
C HIS A 208 -2.51 -13.57 26.71
N PRO A 209 -3.21 -13.54 27.85
CA PRO A 209 -2.69 -14.15 29.07
C PRO A 209 -2.57 -15.66 28.86
N HIS A 210 -1.50 -16.25 29.42
CA HIS A 210 -1.23 -17.69 29.44
C HIS A 210 -2.38 -18.49 30.11
N CYS A 211 -3.27 -17.82 30.84
CA CYS A 211 -4.42 -18.41 31.50
C CYS A 211 -5.72 -17.91 30.86
N PRO A 212 -6.75 -18.77 30.71
CA PRO A 212 -8.07 -18.33 30.31
C PRO A 212 -8.57 -17.31 31.34
N ILE A 213 -8.82 -16.07 30.90
CA ILE A 213 -9.51 -15.08 31.74
C ILE A 213 -10.90 -15.67 32.02
N PRO A 214 -11.32 -15.82 33.28
CA PRO A 214 -12.67 -16.27 33.58
C PRO A 214 -13.67 -15.34 32.88
N PRO A 215 -14.77 -15.88 32.32
CA PRO A 215 -15.77 -15.03 31.68
C PRO A 215 -16.22 -13.97 32.68
N ARG A 216 -16.21 -12.71 32.26
CA ARG A 216 -16.63 -11.59 33.10
C ARG A 216 -18.03 -11.89 33.63
N SER A 217 -18.17 -12.06 34.95
CA SER A 217 -19.48 -12.11 35.58
C SER A 217 -20.17 -10.79 35.30
N LEU A 218 -21.31 -10.83 34.62
CA LEU A 218 -22.11 -9.64 34.37
C LEU A 218 -22.58 -9.09 35.72
N ASP A 219 -22.53 -7.78 35.89
CA ASP A 219 -23.11 -7.14 37.05
C ASP A 219 -24.63 -7.42 37.08
N PRO A 220 -25.27 -7.47 38.27
CA PRO A 220 -26.68 -7.82 38.39
C PRO A 220 -27.64 -6.99 37.55
N LEU A 221 -27.25 -5.77 37.13
CA LEU A 221 -28.04 -4.86 36.30
C LEU A 221 -27.80 -5.00 34.80
N ASP A 222 -26.73 -5.69 34.40
CA ASP A 222 -26.34 -5.90 33.00
C ASP A 222 -26.76 -7.29 32.49
N VAL A 223 -27.37 -8.12 33.37
CA VAL A 223 -27.93 -9.42 32.99
C VAL A 223 -29.17 -9.21 32.11
N PRO A 224 -29.21 -9.77 30.88
CA PRO A 224 -30.33 -9.59 29.97
C PRO A 224 -31.63 -10.24 30.48
N PRO A 225 -32.81 -9.76 30.03
CA PRO A 225 -34.08 -10.32 30.46
C PRO A 225 -34.24 -11.79 30.05
N PRO A 226 -34.92 -12.62 30.85
CA PRO A 226 -35.25 -13.99 30.47
C PRO A 226 -36.02 -14.05 29.15
N LYS A 227 -35.62 -14.95 28.25
CA LYS A 227 -36.12 -15.07 26.87
C LYS A 227 -37.65 -15.21 26.74
N ARG A 228 -38.36 -15.54 27.82
CA ARG A 228 -39.80 -15.89 27.82
C ARG A 228 -40.72 -14.86 28.49
N LYS A 229 -40.24 -13.63 28.79
CA LYS A 229 -41.00 -12.69 29.64
C LYS A 229 -41.29 -11.34 28.97
N LYS A 230 -42.38 -10.68 29.42
CA LYS A 230 -42.97 -9.43 28.90
C LYS A 230 -42.22 -8.14 29.28
N PHE A 231 -40.97 -8.21 29.75
CA PHE A 231 -40.24 -7.01 30.17
C PHE A 231 -39.38 -6.48 29.02
N THR A 232 -39.52 -5.20 28.71
CA THR A 232 -38.52 -4.46 27.92
C THR A 232 -37.20 -4.40 28.69
N ALA A 233 -36.06 -4.18 28.02
CA ALA A 233 -34.76 -4.13 28.67
C ALA A 233 -34.71 -3.13 29.85
N GLN A 234 -35.36 -1.97 29.68
CA GLN A 234 -35.50 -0.97 30.73
C GLN A 234 -36.40 -1.45 31.89
N GLY A 235 -37.53 -2.10 31.58
CA GLY A 235 -38.41 -2.67 32.60
C GLY A 235 -37.74 -3.79 33.40
N TRP A 236 -36.90 -4.58 32.76
CA TRP A 236 -36.09 -5.60 33.41
C TRP A 236 -35.04 -5.02 34.35
N ARG A 237 -34.33 -3.97 33.91
CA ARG A 237 -33.37 -3.25 34.75
C ARG A 237 -34.04 -2.65 36.00
N LEU A 238 -35.22 -2.04 35.85
CA LEU A 238 -36.00 -1.53 36.99
C LEU A 238 -36.47 -2.65 37.93
N HIS A 239 -36.86 -3.80 37.38
CA HIS A 239 -37.20 -4.97 38.17
C HIS A 239 -36.00 -5.51 38.97
N GLN A 240 -34.82 -5.58 38.37
CA GLN A 240 -33.59 -5.97 39.05
C GLN A 240 -33.22 -4.99 40.18
N ILE A 241 -33.33 -3.68 39.94
CA ILE A 241 -33.13 -2.65 40.98
C ILE A 241 -34.10 -2.89 42.15
N ARG A 242 -35.37 -3.17 41.85
CA ARG A 242 -36.37 -3.49 42.89
C ARG A 242 -36.02 -4.76 43.66
N LEU A 243 -35.57 -5.81 42.99
CA LEU A 243 -35.14 -7.05 43.65
C LEU A 243 -33.94 -6.82 44.56
N ILE A 244 -32.93 -6.07 44.09
CA ILE A 244 -31.76 -5.69 44.90
C ILE A 244 -32.18 -4.86 46.11
N TYR A 245 -33.16 -3.97 45.95
CA TYR A 245 -33.70 -3.18 47.06
C TYR A 245 -34.40 -4.06 48.09
N LEU A 246 -35.22 -5.02 47.65
CA LEU A 246 -35.95 -5.94 48.53
C LEU A 246 -35.05 -7.00 49.17
N SER A 247 -33.93 -7.36 48.53
CA SER A 247 -32.98 -8.35 49.06
C SER A 247 -32.04 -7.77 50.11
N LYS A 248 -31.95 -6.44 50.24
CA LYS A 248 -31.25 -5.82 51.37
C LYS A 248 -32.03 -6.16 52.65
N PRO A 249 -31.34 -6.58 53.73
CA PRO A 249 -32.01 -6.75 55.01
C PRO A 249 -32.63 -5.41 55.38
N MET A 250 -33.96 -5.41 55.53
CA MET A 250 -34.63 -4.28 56.16
C MET A 250 -34.04 -4.18 57.55
N ASN A 251 -33.32 -3.10 57.84
CA ASN A 251 -32.82 -2.82 59.18
C ASN A 251 -34.03 -2.52 60.08
N ARG A 252 -34.72 -3.59 60.51
CA ARG A 252 -35.71 -3.62 61.58
C ARG A 252 -35.03 -3.97 62.91
N GLY A 253 -33.77 -3.61 63.07
CA GLY A 253 -33.03 -3.78 64.31
C GLY A 253 -32.59 -2.41 64.79
N HIS A 254 -33.07 -2.03 65.98
CA HIS A 254 -32.56 -1.01 66.92
C HIS A 254 -33.59 -0.03 67.52
N TYR A 255 -34.90 -0.13 67.22
CA TYR A 255 -35.91 0.72 67.90
C TYR A 255 -37.06 -0.04 68.60
N GLU A 256 -37.16 -1.36 68.52
CA GLU A 256 -38.20 -2.11 69.25
C GLU A 256 -37.91 -2.30 70.75
N TYR A 257 -36.74 -1.88 71.24
CA TYR A 257 -36.36 -1.98 72.67
C TYR A 257 -36.86 -0.83 73.56
N PHE A 258 -37.62 0.13 73.03
CA PHE A 258 -38.11 1.29 73.80
C PHE A 258 -39.62 1.29 74.11
N TYR A 259 -40.36 0.25 73.72
CA TYR A 259 -41.81 0.14 73.97
C TYR A 259 -42.26 -1.26 74.41
N LEU A 260 -41.57 -1.84 75.40
CA LEU A 260 -42.08 -2.95 76.22
C LEU A 260 -41.84 -2.63 77.71
#